data_AF-A0A3N9X5C1-F1
#
_entry.id   AF-A0A3N9X5C1-F1
#
_cell.length_a   1.000
_cell.length_b   1.000
_cell.length_c   1.000
_cell.angle_alpha   90.00
_cell.angle_beta   90.00
_cell.angle_gamma   90.00
#
_symmetry.space_group_name_H-M   'P 1'
#
loop_
_entity.id
_entity.type
_entity.pdbx_description
1 polymer ?
#
loop_
_entity_poly.entity_id
_entity_poly.type
_entity_poly.pdbx_seq_one_letter_code
_entity_poly.pdbx_strand_id
1 'polypeptide(L)' 'MRAVAAIGALPAAGGFMWQVIADTVDAPSWIRALSPFAHLAAVPATAPDWAATSVMAGIAAAGVIAGIIGYRRRDLCA' A
#
# COMPACT_ATOMS: atom_id res chain seq x y z
N MET A 1 15.95 7.84 11.23
CA MET A 1 15.54 7.56 9.82
C MET A 1 15.09 6.11 9.60
N ARG A 2 15.84 5.07 10.04
CA ARG A 2 15.50 3.64 9.76
C ARG A 2 14.08 3.22 10.19
N ALA A 3 13.63 3.64 11.38
CA ALA A 3 12.29 3.31 11.88
C ALA A 3 11.16 3.94 11.03
N VAL A 4 11.35 5.16 10.51
CA VAL A 4 10.36 5.84 9.67
C VAL A 4 10.20 5.13 8.33
N ALA A 5 11.31 4.72 7.71
CA ALA A 5 11.28 3.93 6.48
C ALA A 5 10.64 2.55 6.70
N ALA A 6 10.95 1.89 7.81
CA ALA A 6 10.35 0.60 8.16
C ALA A 6 8.82 0.72 8.36
N ILE A 7 8.36 1.72 9.11
CA ILE A 7 6.93 1.97 9.33
C ILE A 7 6.23 2.35 8.03
N GLY A 8 6.83 3.23 7.23
CA GLY A 8 6.27 3.66 5.93
C GLY A 8 6.20 2.53 4.91
N ALA A 9 7.08 1.53 5.01
CA ALA A 9 7.05 0.35 4.14
C ALA A 9 5.98 -0.68 4.53
N LEU A 10 5.42 -0.61 5.76
CA LEU A 10 4.45 -1.59 6.25
C LEU A 10 3.24 -1.79 5.33
N PRO A 11 2.59 -0.75 4.77
CA PRO A 11 1.43 -0.97 3.89
C PRO A 11 1.79 -1.74 2.62
N ALA A 12 2.98 -1.49 2.05
CA ALA A 12 3.44 -2.14 0.84
C ALA A 12 3.92 -3.58 1.11
N ALA A 13 4.91 -3.75 1.99
CA ALA A 13 5.48 -5.06 2.27
C ALA A 13 4.50 -5.94 3.06
N GLY A 14 3.87 -5.38 4.09
CA GLY A 14 2.88 -6.09 4.91
C GLY A 14 1.59 -6.40 4.15
N GLY A 15 1.08 -5.44 3.36
CA GLY A 15 -0.09 -5.67 2.52
C GLY A 15 0.13 -6.77 1.48
N PHE A 16 1.30 -6.79 0.85
CA PHE A 16 1.65 -7.83 -0.12
C PHE A 16 1.81 -9.20 0.57
N MET A 17 2.54 -9.25 1.69
CA MET A 17 2.70 -10.49 2.45
C MET A 17 1.36 -11.05 2.93
N TRP A 18 0.45 -10.17 3.40
CA TRP A 18 -0.91 -10.54 3.78
C TRP A 18 -1.69 -11.13 2.61
N GLN A 19 -1.61 -10.51 1.42
CA GLN A 19 -2.25 -11.00 0.21
C GLN A 19 -1.80 -12.43 -0.11
N VAL A 20 -0.48 -12.67 -0.12
CA VAL A 20 0.09 -14.00 -0.41
C VAL A 20 -0.40 -15.05 0.59
N ILE A 21 -0.40 -14.73 1.88
CA ILE A 21 -0.88 -15.65 2.93
C ILE A 21 -2.37 -15.92 2.75
N ALA A 22 -3.17 -14.88 2.56
CA ALA A 22 -4.62 -14.99 2.40
C ALA A 22 -5.01 -15.81 1.16
N ASP A 23 -4.29 -15.64 0.05
CA ASP A 23 -4.50 -16.43 -1.17
C ASP A 23 -4.05 -17.89 -0.99
N THR A 24 -2.95 -18.14 -0.25
CA THR A 24 -2.43 -19.50 -0.01
C THR A 24 -3.39 -20.35 0.81
N VAL A 25 -4.10 -19.74 1.77
CA VAL A 25 -5.07 -20.44 2.63
C VAL A 25 -6.50 -20.40 2.10
N ASP A 26 -6.69 -19.87 0.88
CA ASP A 26 -8.00 -19.58 0.27
C ASP A 26 -8.96 -18.87 1.24
N ALA A 27 -8.45 -17.78 1.85
CA ALA A 27 -9.18 -17.06 2.87
C ALA A 27 -10.49 -16.46 2.33
N PRO A 28 -11.51 -16.27 3.20
CA PRO A 28 -12.72 -15.52 2.87
C PRO A 28 -12.42 -14.16 2.23
N SER A 29 -13.30 -13.69 1.35
CA SER A 29 -13.12 -12.45 0.59
C SER A 29 -12.91 -11.21 1.46
N TRP A 30 -13.56 -11.16 2.63
CA TRP A 30 -13.38 -10.06 3.58
C TRP A 30 -11.97 -10.02 4.20
N ILE A 31 -11.31 -11.18 4.36
CA ILE A 31 -9.92 -11.27 4.84
C ILE A 31 -8.96 -10.79 3.76
N ARG A 32 -9.20 -11.17 2.51
CA ARG A 32 -8.41 -10.71 1.36
C ARG A 32 -8.53 -9.20 1.16
N ALA A 33 -9.73 -8.64 1.30
CA ALA A 33 -9.99 -7.21 1.15
C ALA A 33 -9.21 -6.29 2.12
N LEU A 34 -8.65 -6.83 3.20
CA LEU A 34 -7.74 -6.07 4.09
C LEU A 34 -6.40 -5.72 3.40
N SER A 35 -5.99 -6.47 2.38
CA SER A 35 -4.81 -6.11 1.61
C SER A 35 -5.12 -4.94 0.67
N PRO A 36 -4.25 -3.92 0.61
CA PRO A 36 -4.29 -2.93 -0.45
C PRO A 36 -4.23 -3.56 -1.85
N PHE A 37 -3.49 -4.68 -2.00
CA PHE A 37 -3.30 -5.35 -3.28
C PHE A 37 -4.52 -6.15 -3.75
N ALA A 38 -5.44 -6.50 -2.85
CA ALA A 38 -6.70 -7.16 -3.24
C ALA A 38 -7.58 -6.27 -4.14
N HIS A 39 -7.31 -4.97 -4.17
CA HIS A 39 -8.02 -4.01 -5.01
C HIS A 39 -7.40 -3.88 -6.42
N LEU A 40 -6.27 -4.54 -6.69
CA LEU A 40 -5.64 -4.55 -8.01
C LEU A 40 -6.05 -5.79 -8.80
N ALA A 41 -6.05 -5.65 -10.14
CA ALA A 41 -6.22 -6.77 -11.04
C ALA A 41 -5.04 -7.77 -10.92
N ALA A 42 -5.35 -9.06 -10.93
CA ALA A 42 -4.38 -10.14 -10.85
C ALA A 42 -3.71 -10.38 -12.22
N VAL A 43 -2.86 -9.46 -12.66
CA VAL A 43 -2.10 -9.57 -13.92
C VAL A 43 -1.00 -10.63 -13.77
N PRO A 44 -0.76 -11.51 -14.76
CA PRO A 44 -1.36 -11.55 -16.11
C PRO A 44 -2.61 -12.42 -16.23
N ALA A 45 -3.12 -13.02 -15.15
CA ALA A 45 -4.32 -13.85 -15.20
C ALA A 45 -5.56 -13.06 -15.66
N THR A 46 -5.61 -11.76 -15.34
CA THR A 46 -6.62 -10.83 -15.84
C THR A 46 -5.96 -9.64 -16.54
N ALA A 47 -6.71 -8.97 -17.42
CA ALA A 47 -6.27 -7.70 -17.99
C ALA A 47 -6.03 -6.66 -16.88
N PRO A 48 -5.07 -5.73 -17.05
CA PRO A 48 -4.82 -4.68 -16.06
C PRO A 48 -6.04 -3.78 -15.85
N ASP A 49 -6.41 -3.57 -14.58
CA ASP A 49 -7.33 -2.50 -14.19
C ASP A 49 -6.53 -1.22 -13.94
N TRP A 50 -6.49 -0.36 -14.96
CA TRP A 50 -5.80 0.90 -14.91
C TRP A 50 -6.43 1.89 -13.92
N ALA A 51 -7.74 1.84 -13.71
CA ALA A 51 -8.42 2.75 -12.79
C ALA A 51 -8.02 2.45 -11.35
N ALA A 52 -8.12 1.20 -10.92
CA ALA A 52 -7.70 0.78 -9.59
C ALA A 52 -6.20 1.05 -9.35
N THR A 53 -5.37 0.77 -10.37
CA THR A 53 -3.92 1.04 -10.33
C THR A 53 -3.61 2.52 -10.13
N SER A 54 -4.27 3.41 -10.89
CA SER A 54 -4.10 4.85 -10.76
C SER A 54 -4.55 5.38 -9.39
N VAL A 55 -5.65 4.87 -8.86
CA VAL A 55 -6.14 5.24 -7.51
C VAL A 55 -5.11 4.87 -6.44
N MET A 56 -4.61 3.63 -6.47
CA MET A 56 -3.61 3.16 -5.51
C MET A 56 -2.30 3.97 -5.60
N ALA A 57 -1.83 4.25 -6.82
CA ALA A 57 -0.67 5.10 -7.05
C ALA A 57 -0.90 6.54 -6.53
N GLY A 58 -2.10 7.09 -6.72
CA GLY A 58 -2.49 8.39 -6.18
C GLY A 58 -2.44 8.45 -4.65
N ILE A 59 -2.93 7.41 -3.97
CA ILE A 59 -2.85 7.29 -2.51
C ILE A 59 -1.39 7.24 -2.04
N ALA A 60 -0.56 6.45 -2.72
CA ALA A 60 0.87 6.38 -2.40
C ALA A 60 1.56 7.74 -2.58
N ALA A 61 1.30 8.44 -3.68
CA ALA A 61 1.83 9.78 -3.92
C ALA A 61 1.37 10.79 -2.87
N ALA A 62 0.09 10.77 -2.48
CA ALA A 62 -0.43 11.61 -1.41
C ALA A 62 0.26 11.35 -0.07
N GLY A 63 0.52 10.07 0.26
CA GLY A 63 1.29 9.68 1.45
C GLY A 63 2.71 10.23 1.45
N VAL A 64 3.39 10.18 0.29
CA VAL A 64 4.74 10.78 0.13
C VAL A 64 4.71 12.28 0.35
N ILE A 65 3.76 12.98 -0.29
CA ILE A 65 3.61 14.43 -0.15
C ILE A 65 3.33 14.81 1.32
N ALA A 66 2.42 14.10 1.99
CA ALA A 66 2.11 14.30 3.40
C ALA A 66 3.34 14.07 4.28
N GLY A 67 4.12 13.02 4.00
CA GLY A 67 5.39 12.74 4.69
C GLY A 67 6.41 13.86 4.53
N ILE A 68 6.58 14.39 3.32
CA ILE A 68 7.49 15.52 3.03
C ILE A 68 7.03 16.78 3.77
N ILE A 69 5.74 17.12 3.70
CA ILE A 69 5.19 18.30 4.39
C ILE A 69 5.36 18.16 5.91
N GLY A 70 5.05 16.98 6.47
CA GLY A 70 5.22 16.69 7.89
C GLY A 70 6.67 16.81 8.35
N TYR A 71 7.61 16.30 7.54
CA TYR A 71 9.05 16.44 7.79
C TYR A 71 9.48 17.92 7.81
N ARG A 72 9.12 18.69 6.78
CA ARG A 72 9.44 20.12 6.69
C ARG A 72 8.83 20.95 7.82
N ARG A 73 7.61 20.63 8.27
CA ARG A 73 6.96 21.33 9.40
C ARG A 73 7.65 21.05 10.73
N ARG A 74 8.19 19.84 10.94
CA ARG A 74 8.95 19.54 12.17
C ARG A 74 10.32 20.20 12.19
N ASP A 75 10.98 20.28 11.03
CA ASP A 75 12.28 20.95 10.91
C ASP A 75 12.20 22.47 11.19
N LEU A 76 11.03 23.10 11.01
CA LEU A 76 10.84 24.53 11.26
C LEU A 76 10.45 24.88 12.72
N CYS A 77 10.10 23.88 13.53
CA CYS A 77 9.67 24.06 14.92
C CYS A 77 10.67 23.50 15.95
N ALA A 78 11.80 22.95 15.50
CA ALA A 78 12.91 22.46 16.31
C ALA A 78 14.09 23.43 16.22
#